data_AF-A0A506RDE2-F1
#
_entry.id   AF-A0A506RDE2-F1
#
_cell.length_a   1.000
_cell.length_b   1.000
_cell.length_c   1.000
_cell.angle_alpha   90.00
_cell.angle_beta   90.00
_cell.angle_gamma   90.00
#
_symmetry.space_group_name_H-M   'P 1'
#
loop_
_entity.id
_entity.type
_entity.pdbx_description
1 polymer ?
#
loop_
_entity_poly.entity_id
_entity_poly.type
_entity_poly.pdbx_seq_one_letter_code
_entity_poly.pdbx_strand_id
1 'polypeptide(L)'
;MKLDVFGRAVEVVKRNDRWMAFYAGNEGKKRAATDIIIPSTVAESDVVAYVADLCHEWATPAHPSVTIIKPLNYSRRTTDHPPR
;
A
#
# COMPACT_ATOMS: atom_id res chain seq x y z
N MET A 1 -2.54 -6.81 0.56
CA MET A 1 -1.38 -5.91 0.43
C MET A 1 -1.66 -4.61 1.17
N LYS A 2 -0.63 -3.96 1.73
CA LYS A 2 -0.77 -2.61 2.30
C LYS A 2 -0.07 -1.61 1.39
N LEU A 3 -0.71 -0.49 1.16
CA LEU A 3 -0.31 0.59 0.27
C LEU A 3 -0.28 1.89 1.06
N ASP A 4 0.71 2.72 0.78
CA ASP A 4 0.70 4.14 1.12
C ASP A 4 0.18 4.88 -0.11
N VAL A 5 -1.04 5.38 -0.03
CA VAL A 5 -1.72 6.12 -1.10
C VAL A 5 -1.57 7.60 -0.80
N PHE A 6 -0.49 8.20 -1.28
CA PHE A 6 -0.16 9.61 -1.07
C PHE A 6 -0.16 10.02 0.42
N GLY A 7 0.44 9.19 1.28
CA GLY A 7 0.49 9.40 2.73
C GLY A 7 -0.69 8.80 3.51
N ARG A 8 -1.60 8.09 2.84
CA ARG A 8 -2.73 7.37 3.47
C ARG A 8 -2.48 5.87 3.46
N ALA A 9 -2.48 5.23 4.63
CA ALA A 9 -2.37 3.78 4.71
C ALA A 9 -3.69 3.11 4.25
N VAL A 10 -3.62 2.37 3.14
CA VAL A 10 -4.75 1.61 2.56
C VAL A 10 -4.37 0.14 2.48
N GLU A 11 -5.23 -0.74 2.99
CA GLU A 11 -5.09 -2.18 2.84
C GLU A 11 -6.02 -2.67 1.72
N VAL A 12 -5.43 -3.30 0.72
CA VAL A 12 -6.15 -3.86 -0.43
C VAL A 12 -6.09 -5.38 -0.35
N VAL A 13 -7.23 -6.04 -0.44
CA VAL A 13 -7.36 -7.49 -0.31
C VAL A 13 -8.21 -8.03 -1.47
N LYS A 14 -7.74 -9.05 -2.17
CA LYS A 14 -8.54 -9.78 -3.16
C LYS A 14 -9.33 -10.89 -2.46
N ARG A 15 -10.66 -10.91 -2.64
CA ARG A 15 -11.59 -11.90 -2.09
C ARG A 15 -12.64 -12.26 -3.14
N ASN A 16 -12.81 -13.55 -3.43
CA ASN A 16 -13.77 -14.05 -4.44
C ASN A 16 -13.64 -13.29 -5.78
N ASP A 17 -12.40 -13.17 -6.24
CA ASP A 17 -11.99 -12.39 -7.41
C ASP A 17 -12.23 -10.87 -7.34
N ARG A 18 -12.86 -10.33 -6.30
CA ARG A 18 -13.09 -8.89 -6.12
C ARG A 18 -12.03 -8.25 -5.24
N TRP A 19 -11.64 -7.03 -5.58
CA TRP A 19 -10.78 -6.22 -4.74
C TRP A 19 -11.60 -5.49 -3.69
N MET A 20 -11.11 -5.50 -2.46
CA MET A 20 -11.66 -4.76 -1.33
C MET A 20 -10.57 -3.87 -0.75
N ALA A 21 -10.83 -2.56 -0.68
CA ALA A 21 -9.93 -1.59 -0.10
C ALA A 21 -10.43 -1.14 1.28
N PHE A 22 -9.49 -0.93 2.20
CA PHE A 22 -9.76 -0.49 3.56
C PHE A 22 -8.76 0.58 3.99
N TYR A 23 -9.24 1.72 4.49
CA TYR A 23 -8.38 2.69 5.15
C TYR A 23 -7.89 2.14 6.49
N ALA A 24 -6.58 2.03 6.66
CA ALA A 24 -5.95 1.65 7.92
C ALA A 24 -5.66 2.92 8.74
N GLY A 25 -6.55 3.25 9.67
CA GLY A 25 -6.37 4.38 10.57
C GLY A 25 -5.33 4.12 11.67
N ASN A 26 -4.84 5.19 12.30
CA ASN A 26 -3.80 5.16 13.35
C ASN A 26 -4.24 4.41 14.64
N GLU A 27 -5.55 4.22 14.84
CA GLU A 27 -6.15 3.61 16.03
C GLU A 27 -6.45 2.09 15.86
N GLY A 28 -5.96 1.46 14.79
CA GLY A 28 -6.25 0.05 14.48
C GLY A 28 -7.64 -0.21 13.89
N LYS A 29 -8.50 0.82 13.82
CA LYS A 29 -9.81 0.76 13.15
C LYS A 29 -9.60 0.79 11.63
N LYS A 30 -10.01 -0.28 10.95
CA LYS A 30 -10.09 -0.35 9.49
C LYS A 30 -11.47 0.09 9.04
N ARG A 31 -11.55 1.00 8.08
CA ARG A 31 -12.82 1.41 7.44
C ARG A 31 -12.81 0.97 5.99
N ALA A 32 -13.92 0.45 5.48
CA ALA A 32 -14.05 0.15 4.06
C ALA A 32 -13.87 1.44 3.25
N ALA A 33 -12.99 1.41 2.25
CA ALA A 33 -12.77 2.52 1.34
C ALA A 33 -13.76 2.41 0.19
N THR A 34 -14.93 3.02 0.35
CA THR A 34 -15.99 3.02 -0.69
C THR A 34 -15.61 3.84 -1.91
N ASP A 35 -14.66 4.78 -1.76
CA ASP A 35 -14.15 5.63 -2.83
C ASP A 35 -13.12 4.93 -3.72
N ILE A 36 -12.54 3.80 -3.27
CA ILE A 36 -11.50 3.06 -3.98
C ILE A 36 -12.11 1.77 -4.55
N ILE A 37 -12.49 1.81 -5.83
CA ILE A 37 -13.10 0.68 -6.54
C ILE A 37 -12.10 0.15 -7.57
N ILE A 38 -11.61 -1.06 -7.34
CA ILE A 38 -10.63 -1.73 -8.22
C ILE A 38 -11.31 -2.90 -8.94
N PRO A 39 -11.31 -2.94 -10.29
CA PRO A 39 -11.86 -4.05 -11.07
C PRO A 39 -11.11 -5.35 -10.82
N SER A 40 -11.82 -6.49 -10.80
CA SER A 40 -11.23 -7.83 -10.61
C SER A 40 -10.18 -8.22 -11.66
N THR A 41 -10.28 -7.62 -12.84
CA THR A 41 -9.38 -7.78 -13.98
C THR A 41 -7.99 -7.17 -13.74
N VAL A 42 -7.85 -6.28 -12.76
CA VAL A 42 -6.56 -5.67 -12.41
C VAL A 42 -5.70 -6.69 -11.66
N ALA A 43 -4.50 -6.95 -12.16
CA ALA A 43 -3.53 -7.82 -11.52
C ALA A 43 -2.91 -7.13 -10.29
N GLU A 44 -2.45 -7.92 -9.30
CA GLU A 44 -1.94 -7.37 -8.04
C GLU A 44 -0.75 -6.40 -8.24
N SER A 45 0.06 -6.63 -9.28
CA SER A 45 1.18 -5.78 -9.68
C SER A 45 0.72 -4.41 -10.22
N ASP A 46 -0.44 -4.37 -10.87
CA ASP A 46 -1.01 -3.17 -11.48
C ASP A 46 -1.90 -2.39 -10.53
N VAL A 47 -2.34 -3.00 -9.42
CA VAL A 47 -3.16 -2.34 -8.39
C VAL A 47 -2.51 -1.04 -7.91
N VAL A 48 -1.18 -1.01 -7.75
CA VAL A 48 -0.47 0.20 -7.30
C VAL A 48 -0.63 1.32 -8.32
N ALA A 49 -0.39 1.04 -9.60
CA ALA A 49 -0.50 2.03 -10.67
C ALA A 49 -1.95 2.48 -10.85
N TYR A 50 -2.90 1.54 -10.79
CA TYR A 50 -4.32 1.82 -10.90
C TYR A 50 -4.80 2.74 -9.76
N VAL A 51 -4.43 2.46 -8.52
CA VAL A 51 -4.79 3.29 -7.36
C VAL A 51 -4.09 4.65 -7.42
N ALA A 52 -2.87 4.73 -7.95
CA ALA A 52 -2.17 6.00 -8.15
C ALA A 52 -2.89 6.92 -9.14
N ASP A 53 -3.41 6.36 -10.22
CA ASP A 53 -4.22 7.10 -11.22
C ASP A 53 -5.58 7.50 -10.64
N LEU A 54 -6.29 6.54 -10.02
CA LEU A 54 -7.61 6.76 -9.42
C LEU A 54 -7.59 7.84 -8.33
N CYS A 55 -6.53 7.87 -7.51
CA CYS A 55 -6.40 8.79 -6.37
C CYS A 55 -5.45 9.96 -6.66
N HIS A 56 -5.13 10.27 -7.93
CA HIS A 56 -4.13 11.29 -8.28
C HIS A 56 -4.39 12.64 -7.60
N GLU A 57 -5.65 13.01 -7.38
CA GLU A 57 -6.04 14.24 -6.69
C GLU A 57 -5.59 14.32 -5.23
N TRP A 58 -5.24 13.18 -4.62
CA TRP A 58 -4.71 13.13 -3.26
C TRP A 58 -3.20 13.32 -3.21
N ALA A 59 -2.52 13.34 -4.37
CA ALA A 59 -1.08 13.53 -4.44
C ALA A 59 -0.68 14.86 -3.80
N THR A 60 0.34 14.80 -2.95
CA THR A 60 0.92 15.99 -2.32
C THR A 60 2.40 16.06 -2.66
N PRO A 61 3.03 17.24 -2.54
CA PRO A 61 4.47 17.37 -2.74
C PRO A 61 5.30 16.44 -1.83
N ALA A 62 4.80 16.15 -0.63
CA ALA A 62 5.45 15.24 0.33
C ALA A 62 5.27 13.76 -0.03
N HIS A 63 4.14 13.41 -0.65
CA HIS A 63 3.82 12.06 -1.08
C HIS A 63 3.32 12.11 -2.53
N PRO A 64 4.22 12.09 -3.53
CA PRO A 64 3.85 12.25 -4.93
C PRO A 64 3.45 10.93 -5.62
N SER A 65 3.56 9.80 -4.94
CA SER A 65 3.35 8.48 -5.52
C SER A 65 2.82 7.46 -4.51
N VAL A 66 2.18 6.41 -5.03
CA VAL A 66 1.67 5.29 -4.24
C VAL A 66 2.77 4.24 -4.08
N THR A 67 3.00 3.77 -2.86
CA THR A 67 4.04 2.75 -2.58
C THR A 67 3.49 1.58 -1.79
N ILE A 68 4.09 0.39 -1.93
CA ILE A 68 3.71 -0.77 -1.12
C ILE A 68 4.36 -0.62 0.26
N ILE A 69 3.54 -0.61 1.32
CA ILE A 69 4.01 -0.68 2.70
C ILE A 69 4.49 -2.12 2.93
N LYS A 70 5.77 -2.35 2.68
CA LYS A 70 6.42 -3.61 3.06
C LYS A 70 6.54 -3.63 4.58
N PRO A 71 6.16 -4.71 5.28
CA PRO A 71 6.58 -4.88 6.65
C PRO A 71 8.12 -4.86 6.65
N LEU A 72 8.72 -3.94 7.40
CA LEU A 72 10.18 -3.82 7.48
C LEU A 72 10.77 -5.18 7.88
N ASN A 73 11.30 -5.92 6.90
CA ASN A 73 12.14 -7.07 7.17
C ASN A 73 13.52 -6.52 7.56
N TYR A 74 13.67 -6.12 8.83
CA TYR A 74 14.99 -5.75 9.34
C TYR A 74 15.80 -7.02 9.51
N SER A 75 16.47 -7.46 8.45
CA SER A 75 17.44 -8.54 8.47
C SER A 75 18.53 -8.28 7.44
N ARG A 76 19.31 -7.23 7.68
CA ARG A 76 20.73 -7.26 7.30
C ARG A 76 21.53 -7.45 8.57
N ARG A 77 22.01 -8.67 8.76
CA ARG A 77 23.14 -8.97 9.62
C ARG A 77 24.34 -8.22 9.03
N THR A 78 24.96 -7.34 9.80
CA THR A 78 26.37 -7.01 9.61
C THR A 78 27.09 -7.49 10.85
N THR A 79 27.40 -8.79 10.90
CA THR A 79 28.63 -9.24 11.54
C THR A 79 29.76 -8.70 10.67
N ASP A 80 30.19 -7.47 10.94
CA ASP A 80 31.52 -7.04 10.53
C ASP A 80 32.48 -7.49 11.63
N HIS A 81 33.17 -8.58 11.34
CA HIS A 81 34.22 -9.15 12.16
C HIS A 81 35.48 -8.30 11.92
N PRO A 82 36.07 -7.64 12.92
CA PRO A 82 37.32 -6.92 12.70
C PRO A 82 38.43 -7.93 12.38
N PRO A 83 39.28 -7.70 11.35
CA PRO A 83 40.39 -8.59 11.09
C PRO A 83 41.51 -8.35 12.11
N ARG A 84 41.87 -9.45 12.79
CA ARG A 84 43.07 -9.74 13.62
C ARG A 84 43.44 -8.80 14.76
#